data_AF-A0A922NPD0-F1
#
_entry.id   AF-A0A922NPD0-F1
#
_cell.length_a   1.000
_cell.length_b   1.000
_cell.length_c   1.000
_cell.angle_alpha   90.00
_cell.angle_beta   90.00
_cell.angle_gamma   90.00
#
_symmetry.space_group_name_H-M   'P 1'
#
loop_
_entity.id
_entity.type
_entity.pdbx_description
1 polymer ?
#
loop_
_entity_poly.entity_id
_entity_poly.type
_entity_poly.pdbx_seq_one_letter_code
_entity_poly.pdbx_strand_id
1 'polypeptide(L)'
;MYFSKVLTTIALAVSVATVVAVPNVNAKANAIAAQAKREADVADDILKRAGPCSQCGDVSNSTLTAPPPLVNVSRATITNLINQAYDPSSIAANNLSEILLRLQAAKEIAEYEKDALRAALHVHQKPRNRHEPPLDLQQRKAFHSGAVWWSPCKLREARFRQLVKEKEKEKELLDKIELKEAKENNRIYQLKIKEAARAAREEAKKVRDEAKAVKAAELDAKRRDRDAAKAIQQPQSGKRKASKPAAKQQPKKRRVGGAGGGTLAEVAAPAPPPTTTRRGRAVNTPAKYR
;
A
#
# COMPACT_ATOMS: atom_id res chain seq x y z
N MET A 1 -12.36 -17.70 -72.20
CA MET A 1 -13.07 -18.70 -71.36
C MET A 1 -12.19 -19.44 -70.34
N TYR A 2 -10.87 -19.32 -70.35
CA TYR A 2 -9.99 -20.04 -69.40
C TYR A 2 -9.83 -19.36 -68.03
N PHE A 3 -9.82 -18.03 -67.97
CA PHE A 3 -9.62 -17.29 -66.71
C PHE A 3 -10.76 -17.44 -65.70
N SER A 4 -12.02 -17.53 -66.16
CA SER A 4 -13.16 -17.72 -65.26
C SER A 4 -13.14 -19.07 -64.56
N LYS A 5 -12.67 -20.14 -65.23
CA LYS A 5 -12.60 -21.48 -64.66
C LYS A 5 -11.53 -21.60 -63.58
N VAL A 6 -10.39 -20.92 -63.76
CA VAL A 6 -9.28 -20.89 -62.80
C VAL A 6 -9.65 -20.09 -61.53
N LEU A 7 -10.36 -18.97 -61.69
CA LEU A 7 -10.85 -18.20 -60.53
C LEU A 7 -11.89 -18.98 -59.72
N THR A 8 -12.79 -19.72 -60.37
CA THR A 8 -13.78 -20.55 -59.66
C THR A 8 -13.14 -21.73 -58.94
N THR A 9 -12.10 -22.37 -59.50
CA THR A 9 -11.42 -23.48 -58.82
C THR A 9 -10.60 -23.00 -57.62
N ILE A 10 -9.95 -21.83 -57.71
CA ILE A 10 -9.24 -21.24 -56.57
C ILE A 10 -10.22 -20.85 -55.45
N ALA A 11 -11.36 -20.25 -55.79
CA ALA A 11 -12.38 -19.88 -54.80
C ALA A 11 -12.97 -21.10 -54.07
N LEU A 12 -13.23 -22.20 -54.80
CA LEU A 12 -13.67 -23.47 -54.20
C LEU A 12 -12.59 -24.08 -53.30
N ALA A 13 -11.31 -24.05 -53.69
CA ALA A 13 -10.22 -24.56 -52.88
C ALA A 13 -10.02 -23.79 -51.57
N VAL A 14 -10.16 -22.46 -51.58
CA VAL A 14 -10.08 -21.63 -50.37
C VAL A 14 -11.26 -21.90 -49.44
N SER A 15 -12.48 -22.04 -49.99
CA SER A 15 -13.67 -22.35 -49.18
C SER A 15 -13.58 -23.72 -48.51
N VAL A 16 -13.10 -24.75 -49.22
CA VAL A 16 -12.92 -26.10 -48.65
C VAL A 16 -11.84 -26.10 -47.56
N ALA A 17 -10.74 -25.37 -47.76
CA ALA A 17 -9.68 -25.26 -46.75
C ALA A 17 -10.17 -24.57 -45.46
N THR A 18 -11.02 -23.54 -45.56
CA THR A 18 -11.59 -22.88 -44.38
C THR A 18 -12.58 -23.75 -43.61
N VAL A 19 -13.37 -24.58 -44.30
CA VAL A 19 -14.36 -25.46 -43.64
C VAL A 19 -13.69 -26.63 -42.91
N VAL A 20 -12.54 -27.11 -43.39
CA VAL A 20 -11.80 -28.24 -42.78
C VAL A 20 -10.91 -27.80 -41.60
N ALA A 21 -10.40 -26.57 -41.60
CA ALA A 21 -9.48 -26.10 -40.55
C ALA A 21 -10.17 -25.70 -39.24
N VAL A 22 -11.37 -25.10 -39.30
CA VAL A 22 -12.13 -24.63 -38.13
C VAL A 22 -12.56 -25.74 -37.15
N PRO A 23 -13.05 -26.93 -37.57
CA PRO A 23 -13.46 -27.97 -36.62
C PRO A 23 -12.28 -28.62 -35.88
N ASN A 24 -11.06 -28.58 -36.44
CA ASN A 24 -9.87 -29.20 -35.84
C ASN A 24 -9.35 -28.41 -34.63
N VAL A 25 -9.43 -27.07 -34.68
CA VAL A 25 -9.01 -26.20 -33.56
C VAL A 25 -9.96 -26.32 -32.37
N ASN A 26 -11.27 -26.41 -32.63
CA ASN A 26 -12.28 -26.62 -31.59
C ASN A 26 -12.17 -28.01 -30.94
N ALA A 27 -11.88 -29.06 -31.72
CA ALA A 27 -11.65 -30.39 -31.18
C ALA A 27 -10.41 -30.45 -30.26
N LYS A 28 -9.31 -29.78 -30.64
CA LYS A 28 -8.12 -29.66 -29.78
C LYS A 28 -8.37 -28.84 -28.52
N ALA A 29 -9.11 -27.73 -28.62
CA ALA A 29 -9.49 -26.93 -27.45
C ALA A 29 -10.35 -27.73 -26.46
N ASN A 30 -11.30 -28.52 -26.97
CA ASN A 30 -12.14 -29.38 -26.14
C ASN A 30 -11.36 -30.53 -25.49
N ALA A 31 -10.36 -31.09 -26.18
CA ALA A 31 -9.48 -32.12 -25.61
C ALA A 31 -8.61 -31.57 -24.47
N ILE A 32 -8.06 -30.35 -24.63
CA ILE A 32 -7.27 -29.67 -23.59
C ILE A 32 -8.15 -29.35 -22.37
N ALA A 33 -9.40 -28.89 -22.59
CA ALA A 33 -10.34 -28.63 -21.51
C ALA A 33 -10.77 -29.91 -20.76
N ALA A 34 -10.87 -31.04 -21.47
CA ALA A 34 -11.14 -32.35 -20.86
C ALA A 34 -9.96 -32.88 -20.04
N GLN A 35 -8.73 -32.62 -20.50
CA GLN A 35 -7.50 -32.98 -19.78
C GLN A 35 -7.35 -32.16 -18.49
N ALA A 36 -7.62 -30.85 -18.55
CA ALA A 36 -7.60 -29.98 -17.38
C ALA A 36 -8.63 -30.38 -16.31
N LYS A 37 -9.82 -30.85 -16.71
CA LYS A 37 -10.82 -31.37 -15.77
C LYS A 37 -10.36 -32.66 -15.08
N ARG A 38 -9.77 -33.61 -15.82
CA ARG A 38 -9.23 -34.84 -15.24
C ARG A 38 -8.09 -34.57 -14.25
N GLU A 39 -7.25 -33.59 -14.52
CA GLU A 39 -6.18 -33.19 -13.60
C GLU A 39 -6.73 -32.54 -12.30
N ALA A 40 -7.81 -31.75 -12.41
CA ALA A 40 -8.50 -31.20 -11.24
C ALA A 40 -9.18 -32.29 -10.40
N ASP A 41 -9.85 -33.25 -11.04
CA ASP A 41 -10.52 -34.36 -10.35
C ASP A 41 -9.49 -35.28 -9.64
N VAL A 42 -8.32 -35.51 -10.24
CA VAL A 42 -7.21 -36.26 -9.61
C VAL A 42 -6.63 -35.51 -8.42
N ALA A 43 -6.53 -34.17 -8.47
CA ALA A 43 -6.06 -33.38 -7.35
C ALA A 43 -7.03 -33.42 -6.15
N ASP A 44 -8.33 -33.40 -6.40
CA ASP A 44 -9.37 -33.52 -5.36
C ASP A 44 -9.42 -34.93 -4.75
N ASP A 45 -9.16 -35.98 -5.54
CA ASP A 45 -9.05 -37.35 -5.04
C ASP A 45 -7.79 -37.57 -4.20
N ILE A 46 -6.66 -36.92 -4.54
CA ILE A 46 -5.44 -36.93 -3.70
C ILE A 46 -5.72 -36.23 -2.36
N LEU A 47 -6.44 -35.11 -2.36
CA LEU A 47 -6.82 -34.40 -1.14
C LEU A 47 -7.79 -35.19 -0.26
N LYS A 48 -8.71 -35.97 -0.85
CA LYS A 48 -9.60 -36.86 -0.09
C LYS A 48 -8.91 -38.10 0.47
N ARG A 49 -7.83 -38.58 -0.17
CA ARG A 49 -7.04 -39.74 0.31
C ARG A 49 -6.07 -39.39 1.43
N ALA A 50 -5.75 -38.10 1.60
CA ALA A 50 -5.08 -37.56 2.76
C ALA A 50 -6.05 -37.44 3.95
N GLY A 51 -6.51 -38.58 4.48
CA GLY A 51 -7.20 -38.63 5.77
C GLY A 51 -6.26 -38.27 6.94
N PRO A 52 -6.78 -37.83 8.11
CA PRO A 52 -5.96 -37.37 9.22
C PRO A 52 -5.14 -38.53 9.81
N CYS A 53 -3.81 -38.40 9.77
CA CYS A 53 -2.87 -39.32 10.41
C CYS A 53 -3.08 -39.30 11.94
N SER A 54 -3.49 -40.44 12.50
CA SER A 54 -3.75 -40.65 13.93
C SER A 54 -2.50 -41.04 14.74
N GLN A 55 -1.31 -40.55 14.36
CA GLN A 55 -0.06 -40.90 15.05
C GLN A 55 0.84 -39.68 15.21
N CYS A 56 0.49 -38.82 16.16
CA CYS A 56 1.43 -37.94 16.83
C CYS A 56 0.94 -37.77 18.26
N GLY A 57 1.55 -38.51 19.18
CA GLY A 57 1.43 -38.27 20.61
C GLY A 57 2.08 -36.95 20.98
N ASP A 58 1.33 -36.17 21.75
CA ASP A 58 1.69 -35.08 22.67
C ASP A 58 3.17 -34.66 22.72
N VAL A 59 3.47 -33.51 22.09
CA VAL A 59 4.51 -32.60 22.55
C VAL A 59 3.89 -31.22 22.70
N SER A 60 3.43 -30.96 23.91
CA SER A 60 2.87 -29.68 24.35
C SER A 60 3.91 -28.56 24.26
N ASN A 61 3.46 -27.40 23.79
CA ASN A 61 4.07 -26.06 23.86
C ASN A 61 5.18 -25.70 22.86
N SER A 62 4.79 -25.09 21.73
CA SER A 62 5.30 -23.76 21.33
C SER A 62 4.48 -23.15 20.18
N THR A 63 3.78 -22.06 20.53
CA THR A 63 3.37 -20.91 19.71
C THR A 63 3.40 -21.06 18.18
N LEU A 64 2.19 -21.12 17.59
CA LEU A 64 1.93 -20.89 16.16
C LEU A 64 2.49 -19.53 15.72
N THR A 65 3.68 -19.57 15.13
CA THR A 65 4.27 -18.44 14.40
C THR A 65 4.02 -18.69 12.93
N ALA A 66 3.47 -17.71 12.22
CA ALA A 66 3.22 -17.74 10.78
C ALA A 66 4.47 -18.23 10.01
N PRO A 67 4.31 -18.99 8.90
CA PRO A 67 5.45 -19.42 8.12
C PRO A 67 6.25 -18.18 7.68
N PRO A 68 7.56 -18.10 7.96
CA PRO A 68 8.36 -16.98 7.52
C PRO A 68 8.31 -16.89 5.99
N PRO A 69 8.38 -15.68 5.41
CA PRO A 69 8.43 -15.51 3.96
C PRO A 69 9.56 -16.38 3.42
N LEU A 70 9.34 -17.00 2.25
CA LEU A 70 10.30 -17.87 1.57
C LEU A 70 11.68 -17.20 1.58
N VAL A 71 12.47 -17.58 2.58
CA VAL A 71 13.83 -17.11 2.72
C VAL A 71 14.51 -17.71 1.51
N ASN A 72 15.16 -16.88 0.70
CA ASN A 72 16.05 -17.38 -0.33
C ASN A 72 17.18 -18.12 0.41
N VAL A 73 16.97 -19.40 0.71
CA VAL A 73 17.94 -20.20 1.44
C VAL A 73 19.10 -20.38 0.47
N SER A 74 20.14 -19.60 0.70
CA SER A 74 21.36 -19.66 -0.11
C SER A 74 21.96 -21.06 -0.04
N ARG A 75 22.60 -21.51 -1.12
CA ARG A 75 23.28 -22.81 -1.19
C ARG A 75 24.20 -23.05 0.01
N ALA A 76 24.92 -22.01 0.43
CA ALA A 76 25.81 -22.02 1.58
C ALA A 76 25.05 -22.33 2.90
N THR A 77 23.87 -21.76 3.09
CA THR A 77 23.04 -22.06 4.28
C THR A 77 22.57 -23.52 4.28
N ILE A 78 22.19 -24.10 3.14
CA ILE A 78 21.76 -25.50 3.06
C ILE A 78 22.94 -26.45 3.33
N THR A 79 24.10 -26.20 2.71
CA THR A 79 25.28 -27.04 2.91
C THR A 79 25.80 -26.97 4.34
N ASN A 80 25.74 -25.79 4.98
CA ASN A 80 26.17 -25.63 6.37
C ASN A 80 25.24 -26.37 7.33
N LEU A 81 23.92 -26.34 7.08
CA LEU A 81 22.95 -27.09 7.88
C LEU A 81 23.12 -28.61 7.72
N ILE A 82 23.46 -29.08 6.51
CA ILE A 82 23.74 -30.50 6.27
C ILE A 82 25.03 -30.94 6.99
N ASN A 83 26.09 -30.14 6.92
CA ASN A 83 27.34 -30.43 7.62
C ASN A 83 27.22 -30.35 9.15
N GLN A 84 26.25 -29.58 9.66
CA GLN A 84 25.95 -29.50 11.09
C GLN A 84 25.10 -30.69 11.58
N ALA A 85 24.24 -31.24 10.72
CA ALA A 85 23.33 -32.32 11.05
C ALA A 85 23.89 -33.72 10.75
N TYR A 86 24.92 -33.83 9.90
CA TYR A 86 25.42 -35.10 9.39
C TYR A 86 26.95 -35.14 9.28
N ASP A 87 27.55 -36.26 9.65
CA ASP A 87 28.99 -36.48 9.46
C ASP A 87 29.33 -36.57 7.96
N PRO A 88 30.31 -35.78 7.45
CA PRO A 88 30.61 -35.69 6.03
C PRO A 88 31.16 -36.98 5.42
N SER A 89 31.62 -37.92 6.25
CA SER A 89 32.14 -39.22 5.82
C SER A 89 31.08 -40.32 5.74
N SER A 90 29.84 -40.02 6.15
CA SER A 90 28.73 -40.97 6.07
C SER A 90 28.25 -41.15 4.63
N ILE A 91 28.01 -42.40 4.22
CA ILE A 91 27.50 -42.75 2.88
C ILE A 91 26.18 -42.01 2.58
N ALA A 92 25.33 -41.81 3.60
CA ALA A 92 24.09 -41.06 3.45
C ALA A 92 24.32 -39.57 3.15
N ALA A 93 25.35 -38.94 3.72
CA ALA A 93 25.71 -37.56 3.42
C ALA A 93 26.21 -37.39 1.97
N ASN A 94 27.01 -38.35 1.49
CA ASN A 94 27.49 -38.36 0.11
C ASN A 94 26.32 -38.49 -0.89
N ASN A 95 25.38 -39.41 -0.63
CA ASN A 95 24.18 -39.58 -1.46
C ASN A 95 23.33 -38.31 -1.50
N LEU A 96 23.17 -37.61 -0.37
CA LEU A 96 22.46 -36.33 -0.32
C LEU A 96 23.19 -35.24 -1.11
N SER A 97 24.52 -35.17 -1.02
CA SER A 97 25.32 -34.21 -1.78
C SER A 97 25.18 -34.43 -3.29
N GLU A 98 25.18 -35.69 -3.74
CA GLU A 98 24.98 -36.05 -5.15
C GLU A 98 23.58 -35.69 -5.64
N ILE A 99 22.55 -35.99 -4.84
CA ILE A 99 21.16 -35.65 -5.19
C ILE A 99 21.00 -34.12 -5.31
N LEU A 100 21.59 -33.35 -4.40
CA LEU A 100 21.55 -31.90 -4.46
C LEU A 100 22.24 -31.34 -5.71
N LEU A 101 23.40 -31.89 -6.08
CA LEU A 101 24.10 -31.50 -7.30
C LEU A 101 23.28 -31.84 -8.56
N ARG A 102 22.64 -33.02 -8.60
CA ARG A 102 21.73 -33.40 -9.70
C ARG A 102 20.52 -32.48 -9.79
N LEU A 103 19.90 -32.15 -8.67
CA LEU A 103 18.77 -31.21 -8.62
C LEU A 103 19.20 -29.80 -9.05
N GLN A 104 20.41 -29.37 -8.69
CA GLN A 104 20.95 -28.10 -9.13
C GLN A 104 21.15 -28.08 -10.65
N ALA A 105 21.81 -29.09 -11.21
CA ALA A 105 22.00 -29.20 -12.66
C ALA A 105 20.64 -29.22 -13.39
N ALA A 106 19.65 -29.96 -12.88
CA ALA A 106 18.31 -30.00 -13.46
C ALA A 106 17.60 -28.63 -13.38
N LYS A 107 17.75 -27.90 -12.27
CA LYS A 107 17.20 -26.56 -12.11
C LYS A 107 17.82 -25.58 -13.10
N GLU A 108 19.14 -25.58 -13.24
CA GLU A 108 19.87 -24.73 -14.17
C GLU A 108 19.44 -25.02 -15.61
N ILE A 109 19.35 -26.30 -16.02
CA ILE A 109 18.84 -26.70 -17.34
C ILE A 109 17.42 -26.17 -17.56
N ALA A 110 16.52 -26.32 -16.59
CA ALA A 110 15.15 -25.84 -16.70
C ALA A 110 15.06 -24.30 -16.77
N GLU A 111 15.97 -23.57 -16.12
CA GLU A 111 16.07 -22.11 -16.24
C GLU A 111 16.53 -21.71 -17.66
N TYR A 112 17.57 -22.36 -18.18
CA TYR A 112 18.02 -22.13 -19.56
C TYR A 112 16.95 -22.46 -20.60
N GLU A 113 16.21 -23.57 -20.42
CA GLU A 113 15.09 -23.92 -21.29
C GLU A 113 13.98 -22.87 -21.23
N LYS A 114 13.62 -22.39 -20.04
CA LYS A 114 12.64 -21.30 -19.89
C LYS A 114 13.11 -20.03 -20.59
N ASP A 115 14.37 -19.66 -20.45
CA ASP A 115 14.91 -18.46 -21.07
C ASP A 115 15.04 -18.62 -22.59
N ALA A 116 15.42 -19.81 -23.08
CA ALA A 116 15.44 -20.14 -24.49
C ALA A 116 14.03 -20.12 -25.10
N LEU A 117 13.04 -20.70 -24.41
CA LEU A 117 11.63 -20.65 -24.83
C LEU A 117 11.08 -19.22 -24.81
N ARG A 118 11.41 -18.42 -23.79
CA ARG A 118 11.07 -17.00 -23.73
C ARG A 118 11.72 -16.21 -24.85
N ALA A 119 12.99 -16.48 -25.17
CA ALA A 119 13.69 -15.85 -26.28
C ALA A 119 13.06 -16.24 -27.62
N ALA A 120 12.76 -17.53 -27.85
CA ALA A 120 12.09 -18.01 -29.05
C ALA A 120 10.69 -17.38 -29.19
N LEU A 121 9.91 -17.37 -28.12
CA LEU A 121 8.62 -16.68 -28.08
C LEU A 121 8.79 -15.19 -28.34
N HIS A 122 9.77 -14.51 -27.74
CA HIS A 122 10.01 -13.08 -27.97
C HIS A 122 10.42 -12.80 -29.43
N VAL A 123 11.22 -13.68 -30.06
CA VAL A 123 11.57 -13.61 -31.49
C VAL A 123 10.32 -13.73 -32.36
N HIS A 124 9.39 -14.62 -32.01
CA HIS A 124 8.10 -14.77 -32.71
C HIS A 124 7.06 -13.70 -32.34
N GLN A 125 7.15 -13.11 -31.15
CA GLN A 125 6.28 -12.04 -30.65
C GLN A 125 6.72 -10.66 -31.10
N LYS A 126 7.91 -10.49 -31.71
CA LYS A 126 8.23 -9.28 -32.46
C LYS A 126 7.10 -9.10 -33.47
N PRO A 127 6.19 -8.13 -33.28
CA PRO A 127 5.07 -7.98 -34.17
C PRO A 127 5.66 -7.68 -35.53
N ARG A 128 5.29 -8.49 -36.51
CA ARG A 128 5.75 -8.35 -37.91
C ARG A 128 5.53 -6.93 -38.46
N ASN A 129 4.68 -6.15 -37.78
CA ASN A 129 4.28 -4.77 -38.09
C ASN A 129 4.50 -3.79 -36.91
N ARG A 130 5.61 -3.85 -36.16
CA ARG A 130 6.01 -2.69 -35.35
C ARG A 130 6.50 -1.60 -36.30
N HIS A 131 5.63 -0.64 -36.58
CA HIS A 131 6.07 0.62 -37.15
C HIS A 131 6.86 1.35 -36.07
N GLU A 132 8.19 1.33 -36.19
CA GLU A 132 9.02 2.29 -35.48
C GLU A 132 8.45 3.69 -35.72
N PRO A 133 8.44 4.57 -34.71
CA PRO A 133 8.01 5.95 -34.91
C PRO A 133 8.75 6.51 -36.13
N PRO A 134 8.03 7.06 -37.13
CA PRO A 134 8.66 7.58 -38.32
C PRO A 134 9.82 8.50 -37.95
N LEU A 135 10.96 8.31 -38.60
CA LEU A 135 12.09 9.19 -38.39
C LEU A 135 11.68 10.62 -38.71
N ASP A 136 12.00 11.55 -37.81
CA ASP A 136 11.71 12.97 -37.96
C ASP A 136 12.67 13.59 -39.00
N LEU A 137 12.35 13.35 -40.27
CA LEU A 137 13.05 13.89 -41.43
C LEU A 137 12.52 15.29 -41.73
N GLN A 138 13.20 16.30 -41.20
CA GLN A 138 12.80 17.69 -41.41
C GLN A 138 13.05 18.12 -42.87
N GLN A 139 11.97 18.44 -43.57
CA GLN A 139 12.00 19.02 -44.91
C GLN A 139 12.31 20.51 -44.83
N ARG A 140 13.19 20.99 -45.73
CA ARG A 140 13.42 22.43 -45.87
C ARG A 140 12.17 23.07 -46.50
N LYS A 141 11.69 24.17 -45.89
CA LYS A 141 10.49 24.91 -46.30
C LYS A 141 10.52 25.42 -47.76
N ALA A 142 11.64 25.38 -48.46
CA ALA A 142 11.76 25.88 -49.83
C ALA A 142 11.37 24.86 -50.90
N PHE A 143 11.28 23.56 -50.56
CA PHE A 143 11.09 22.50 -51.55
C PHE A 143 9.73 21.83 -51.33
N HIS A 144 8.76 22.06 -52.23
CA HIS A 144 7.37 21.56 -52.11
C HIS A 144 7.00 20.63 -53.27
N SER A 145 7.79 19.59 -53.53
CA SER A 145 7.41 18.50 -54.44
C SER A 145 6.80 17.33 -53.65
N GLY A 146 5.80 16.66 -54.23
CA GLY A 146 5.03 15.59 -53.55
C GLY A 146 5.82 14.33 -53.17
N ALA A 147 7.01 14.13 -53.74
CA ALA A 147 7.95 13.09 -53.33
C ALA A 147 9.33 13.70 -53.08
N VAL A 148 9.90 13.42 -51.90
CA VAL A 148 11.25 13.87 -51.50
C VAL A 148 12.13 12.65 -51.32
N TRP A 149 13.16 12.54 -52.15
CA TRP A 149 14.19 11.53 -51.99
C TRP A 149 15.17 11.96 -50.92
N TRP A 150 15.30 11.16 -49.86
CA TRP A 150 16.21 11.45 -48.76
C TRP A 150 17.61 10.91 -49.04
N SER A 151 18.62 11.75 -48.85
CA SER A 151 20.00 11.27 -48.88
C SER A 151 20.32 10.44 -47.62
N PRO A 152 21.19 9.42 -47.70
CA PRO A 152 21.59 8.61 -46.55
C PRO A 152 22.12 9.42 -45.35
N CYS A 153 22.74 10.58 -45.60
CA CYS A 153 23.17 11.50 -44.54
C CYS A 153 21.99 12.03 -43.70
N LYS A 154 20.85 12.36 -44.32
CA LYS A 154 19.67 12.86 -43.59
C LYS A 154 19.03 11.80 -42.70
N LEU A 155 19.08 10.54 -43.11
CA LEU A 155 18.64 9.43 -42.27
C LEU A 155 19.54 9.28 -41.03
N ARG A 156 20.87 9.42 -41.18
CA ARG A 156 21.80 9.39 -40.04
C ARG A 156 21.58 10.57 -39.08
N GLU A 157 21.39 11.77 -39.60
CA GLU A 157 21.09 12.96 -38.79
C GLU A 157 19.80 12.78 -37.98
N ALA A 158 18.73 12.26 -38.59
CA ALA A 158 17.47 12.01 -37.91
C ALA A 158 17.59 10.94 -36.80
N ARG A 159 18.34 9.86 -37.04
CA ARG A 159 18.65 8.86 -36.00
C ARG A 159 19.43 9.48 -34.84
N PHE A 160 20.45 10.29 -35.14
CA PHE A 160 21.23 10.97 -34.11
C PHE A 160 20.35 11.88 -33.24
N ARG A 161 19.41 12.62 -33.84
CA ARG A 161 18.45 13.45 -33.09
C ARG A 161 17.52 12.64 -32.19
N GLN A 162 17.05 11.47 -32.63
CA GLN A 162 16.24 10.59 -31.79
C GLN A 162 17.02 10.11 -30.58
N LEU A 163 18.27 9.67 -30.77
CA LEU A 163 19.14 9.25 -29.67
C LEU A 163 19.38 10.39 -28.66
N VAL A 164 19.56 11.63 -29.14
CA VAL A 164 19.70 12.79 -28.26
C VAL A 164 18.41 13.02 -27.47
N LYS A 165 17.23 13.02 -28.13
CA LYS A 165 15.92 13.18 -27.48
C LYS A 165 15.66 12.07 -26.45
N GLU A 166 16.04 10.82 -26.73
CA GLU A 166 15.90 9.70 -25.81
C GLU A 166 16.78 9.90 -24.57
N LYS A 167 18.05 10.26 -24.76
CA LYS A 167 18.97 10.59 -23.66
C LYS A 167 18.47 11.77 -22.82
N GLU A 168 17.91 12.80 -23.44
CA GLU A 168 17.30 13.93 -22.73
C GLU A 168 16.10 13.48 -21.90
N LYS A 169 15.20 12.65 -22.45
CA LYS A 169 14.07 12.08 -21.70
C LYS A 169 14.54 11.21 -20.53
N GLU A 170 15.57 10.39 -20.73
CA GLU A 170 16.17 9.58 -19.66
C GLU A 170 16.70 10.47 -18.53
N LYS A 171 17.45 11.53 -18.87
CA LYS A 171 17.91 12.52 -17.88
C LYS A 171 16.75 13.19 -17.16
N GLU A 172 15.73 13.64 -17.87
CA GLU A 172 14.55 14.24 -17.23
C GLU A 172 13.83 13.27 -16.29
N LEU A 173 13.81 11.97 -16.61
CA LEU A 173 13.23 10.96 -15.73
C LEU A 173 14.08 10.77 -14.47
N LEU A 174 15.40 10.76 -14.60
CA LEU A 174 16.33 10.73 -13.47
C LEU A 174 16.16 11.96 -12.59
N ASP A 175 16.15 13.17 -13.16
CA ASP A 175 15.92 14.42 -12.43
C ASP A 175 14.58 14.39 -11.69
N LYS A 176 13.51 13.85 -12.30
CA LYS A 176 12.21 13.69 -11.64
C LYS A 176 12.25 12.71 -10.47
N ILE A 177 13.08 11.67 -10.54
CA ILE A 177 13.29 10.72 -9.43
C ILE A 177 14.05 11.43 -8.31
N GLU A 178 15.17 12.08 -8.62
CA GLU A 178 15.98 12.83 -7.65
C GLU A 178 15.16 13.91 -6.93
N LEU A 179 14.33 14.65 -7.66
CA LEU A 179 13.43 15.65 -7.09
C LEU A 179 12.37 15.03 -6.16
N LYS A 180 11.88 13.82 -6.44
CA LYS A 180 10.94 13.11 -5.55
C LYS A 180 11.65 12.64 -4.29
N GLU A 181 12.85 12.10 -4.42
CA GLU A 181 13.68 11.66 -3.29
C GLU A 181 14.05 12.84 -2.39
N ALA A 182 14.50 13.96 -2.96
CA ALA A 182 14.78 15.17 -2.21
C ALA A 182 13.55 15.71 -1.47
N LYS A 183 12.35 15.63 -2.08
CA LYS A 183 11.10 16.01 -1.41
C LYS A 183 10.78 15.09 -0.23
N GLU A 184 10.98 13.79 -0.38
CA GLU A 184 10.72 12.82 0.70
C GLU A 184 11.71 13.00 1.84
N ASN A 185 12.99 13.18 1.54
CA ASN A 185 14.03 13.49 2.54
C ASN A 185 13.70 14.78 3.32
N ASN A 186 13.25 15.83 2.63
CA ASN A 186 12.81 17.07 3.28
C ASN A 186 11.57 16.86 4.16
N ARG A 187 10.61 16.02 3.73
CA ARG A 187 9.44 15.67 4.56
C ARG A 187 9.86 14.94 5.83
N ILE A 188 10.75 13.95 5.71
CA ILE A 188 11.30 13.20 6.85
C ILE A 188 11.99 14.16 7.81
N TYR A 189 12.81 15.09 7.31
CA TYR A 189 13.47 16.09 8.13
C TYR A 189 12.48 16.99 8.87
N GLN A 190 11.44 17.47 8.19
CA GLN A 190 10.37 18.26 8.81
C GLN A 190 9.58 17.47 9.87
N LEU A 191 9.34 16.18 9.65
CA LEU A 191 8.69 15.31 10.64
C LEU A 191 9.56 15.18 11.89
N LYS A 192 10.87 14.94 11.74
CA LYS A 192 11.82 14.91 12.85
C LYS A 192 11.82 16.21 13.64
N ILE A 193 11.81 17.37 12.97
CA ILE A 193 11.71 18.68 13.64
C ILE A 193 10.39 18.80 14.42
N LYS A 194 9.27 18.38 13.83
CA LYS A 194 7.95 18.45 14.49
C LYS A 194 7.88 17.52 15.69
N GLU A 195 8.45 16.33 15.61
CA GLU A 195 8.53 15.38 16.72
C GLU A 195 9.40 15.93 17.85
N ALA A 196 10.59 16.45 17.53
CA ALA A 196 11.44 17.12 18.52
C ALA A 196 10.72 18.30 19.19
N ALA A 197 9.98 19.11 18.42
CA ALA A 197 9.19 20.21 18.97
C ALA A 197 8.02 19.73 19.85
N ARG A 198 7.42 18.58 19.55
CA ARG A 198 6.38 17.96 20.40
C ARG A 198 6.99 17.42 21.70
N ALA A 199 8.11 16.71 21.63
CA ALA A 199 8.84 16.22 22.80
C ALA A 199 9.23 17.38 23.74
N ALA A 200 9.82 18.45 23.20
CA ALA A 200 10.15 19.64 23.99
C ALA A 200 8.93 20.31 24.66
N ARG A 201 7.75 20.27 24.00
CA ARG A 201 6.50 20.77 24.60
C ARG A 201 5.99 19.87 25.72
N GLU A 202 6.14 18.55 25.59
CA GLU A 202 5.75 17.60 26.63
C GLU A 202 6.68 17.69 27.84
N GLU A 203 7.98 17.81 27.62
CA GLU A 203 8.97 18.08 28.67
C GLU A 203 8.66 19.39 29.40
N ALA A 204 8.39 20.48 28.66
CA ALA A 204 8.00 21.75 29.26
C ALA A 204 6.68 21.67 30.05
N LYS A 205 5.74 20.81 29.65
CA LYS A 205 4.50 20.56 30.42
C LYS A 205 4.81 19.81 31.71
N LYS A 206 5.60 18.73 31.65
CA LYS A 206 6.00 17.95 32.84
C LYS A 206 6.70 18.84 33.86
N VAL A 207 7.67 19.65 33.43
CA VAL A 207 8.37 20.61 34.31
C VAL A 207 7.39 21.62 34.92
N ARG A 208 6.41 22.12 34.16
CA ARG A 208 5.39 23.04 34.68
C ARG A 208 4.49 22.38 35.71
N ASP A 209 4.09 21.14 35.50
CA ASP A 209 3.20 20.42 36.40
C ASP A 209 3.93 19.96 37.67
N GLU A 210 5.20 19.55 37.56
CA GLU A 210 6.09 19.32 38.71
C GLU A 210 6.30 20.59 39.53
N ALA A 211 6.59 21.73 38.88
CA ALA A 211 6.73 23.01 39.57
C ALA A 211 5.44 23.45 40.28
N LYS A 212 4.27 23.18 39.69
CA LYS A 212 2.98 23.43 40.34
C LYS A 212 2.75 22.48 41.52
N ALA A 213 3.11 21.20 41.40
CA ALA A 213 2.98 20.21 42.46
C ALA A 213 3.88 20.56 43.65
N VAL A 214 5.13 20.96 43.41
CA VAL A 214 6.06 21.42 44.46
C VAL A 214 5.51 22.68 45.15
N LYS A 215 5.03 23.67 44.38
CA LYS A 215 4.41 24.88 44.96
C LYS A 215 3.15 24.56 45.77
N ALA A 216 2.31 23.63 45.31
CA ALA A 216 1.13 23.20 46.05
C ALA A 216 1.51 22.50 47.36
N ALA A 217 2.49 21.59 47.31
CA ALA A 217 3.01 20.89 48.49
C ALA A 217 3.63 21.86 49.52
N GLU A 218 4.37 22.88 49.05
CA GLU A 218 4.94 23.91 49.91
C GLU A 218 3.84 24.76 50.58
N LEU A 219 2.79 25.14 49.83
CA LEU A 219 1.65 25.87 50.38
C LEU A 219 0.86 25.04 51.41
N ASP A 220 0.72 23.74 51.17
CA ASP A 220 0.06 22.82 52.10
C ASP A 220 0.89 22.58 53.36
N ALA A 221 2.22 22.45 53.25
CA ALA A 221 3.11 22.41 54.40
C ALA A 221 2.98 23.70 55.24
N LYS A 222 3.06 24.88 54.61
CA LYS A 222 2.83 26.18 55.30
C LYS A 222 1.44 26.31 55.92
N ARG A 223 0.43 25.63 55.38
CA ARG A 223 -0.92 25.58 55.98
C ARG A 223 -0.91 24.70 57.23
N ARG A 224 -0.34 23.49 57.12
CA ARG A 224 -0.18 22.56 58.25
C ARG A 224 0.61 23.19 59.39
N ASP A 225 1.71 23.90 59.10
CA ASP A 225 2.50 24.57 60.14
C ASP A 225 1.72 25.67 60.85
N ARG A 226 0.93 26.47 60.11
CA ARG A 226 0.05 27.49 60.69
C ARG A 226 -1.07 26.87 61.52
N ASP A 227 -1.68 25.78 61.06
CA ASP A 227 -2.74 25.10 61.78
C ASP A 227 -2.20 24.40 63.03
N ALA A 228 -0.99 23.82 62.97
CA ALA A 228 -0.29 23.27 64.14
C ALA A 228 0.06 24.37 65.16
N ALA A 229 0.58 25.53 64.72
CA ALA A 229 0.85 26.66 65.60
C ALA A 229 -0.44 27.19 66.27
N LYS A 230 -1.55 27.27 65.53
CA LYS A 230 -2.87 27.64 66.09
C LYS A 230 -3.41 26.59 67.06
N ALA A 231 -3.17 25.30 66.81
CA ALA A 231 -3.56 24.23 67.72
C ALA A 231 -2.76 24.27 69.03
N ILE A 232 -1.46 24.59 68.97
CA ILE A 232 -0.62 24.79 70.15
C ILE A 232 -1.05 26.05 70.92
N GLN A 233 -1.47 27.12 70.22
CA GLN A 233 -1.96 28.36 70.85
C GLN A 233 -3.41 28.28 71.33
N GLN A 234 -4.17 27.21 71.04
CA GLN A 234 -5.47 27.01 71.68
C GLN A 234 -5.24 26.50 73.11
N PRO A 235 -5.50 27.31 74.16
CA PRO A 235 -5.53 26.76 75.51
C PRO A 235 -6.66 25.75 75.56
N GLN A 236 -6.42 24.58 76.17
CA GLN A 236 -7.46 23.62 76.52
C GLN A 236 -8.42 24.26 77.53
N SER A 237 -9.32 25.13 77.07
CA SER A 237 -10.38 25.66 77.89
C SER A 237 -11.39 24.53 78.09
N GLY A 238 -11.21 23.80 79.19
CA GLY A 238 -12.10 22.76 79.64
C GLY A 238 -13.55 23.25 79.75
N LYS A 239 -14.47 22.36 79.34
CA LYS A 239 -15.90 22.30 79.71
C LYS A 239 -16.59 23.65 79.89
N ARG A 240 -17.00 24.30 78.78
CA ARG A 240 -18.09 25.30 78.80
C ARG A 240 -19.40 24.71 78.27
N LYS A 241 -20.48 25.00 78.99
CA LYS A 241 -21.86 24.55 78.73
C LYS A 241 -22.32 24.98 77.33
N ALA A 242 -23.04 24.07 76.68
CA ALA A 242 -23.68 24.27 75.39
C ALA A 242 -24.47 25.59 75.36
N SER A 243 -24.13 26.47 74.43
CA SER A 243 -24.94 27.63 74.09
C SER A 243 -25.90 27.25 72.95
N LYS A 244 -27.06 27.90 72.98
CA LYS A 244 -28.34 27.53 72.36
C LYS A 244 -28.26 27.34 70.83
N PRO A 245 -29.12 26.50 70.22
CA PRO A 245 -29.13 26.30 68.77
C PRO A 245 -29.56 27.59 68.05
N ALA A 246 -28.84 27.92 66.98
CA ALA A 246 -29.16 29.04 66.10
C ALA A 246 -30.46 28.77 65.32
N ALA A 247 -31.24 29.82 65.11
CA ALA A 247 -32.51 29.80 64.40
C ALA A 247 -32.37 29.28 62.96
N LYS A 248 -33.35 28.46 62.54
CA LYS A 248 -33.44 27.86 61.21
C LYS A 248 -33.46 28.95 60.12
N GLN A 249 -32.49 28.90 59.21
CA GLN A 249 -32.51 29.67 57.97
C GLN A 249 -33.63 29.13 57.05
N GLN A 250 -34.51 30.02 56.60
CA GLN A 250 -35.57 29.71 55.64
C GLN A 250 -34.97 29.33 54.27
N PRO A 251 -35.51 28.32 53.57
CA PRO A 251 -35.03 27.95 52.25
C PRO A 251 -35.32 29.07 51.23
N LYS A 252 -34.27 29.64 50.62
CA LYS A 252 -34.41 30.53 49.47
C LYS A 252 -35.13 29.79 48.33
N LYS A 253 -36.23 30.38 47.86
CA LYS A 253 -36.98 29.93 46.68
C LYS A 253 -36.03 29.80 45.48
N ARG A 254 -35.94 28.59 44.92
CA ARG A 254 -35.43 28.35 43.56
C ARG A 254 -36.39 29.00 42.57
N ARG A 255 -35.90 29.90 41.71
CA ARG A 255 -36.65 30.27 40.50
C ARG A 255 -36.62 29.07 39.56
N VAL A 256 -37.75 28.38 39.47
CA VAL A 256 -38.07 27.47 38.37
C VAL A 256 -38.31 28.38 37.15
N GLY A 257 -37.34 28.43 36.23
CA GLY A 257 -37.60 28.88 34.88
C GLY A 257 -38.45 27.80 34.22
N GLY A 258 -39.74 28.09 34.05
CA GLY A 258 -40.72 27.16 33.51
C GLY A 258 -40.37 26.74 32.09
N ALA A 259 -40.36 25.43 31.86
CA ALA A 259 -40.62 24.85 30.56
C ALA A 259 -42.15 24.70 30.42
N GLY A 260 -42.73 25.37 29.43
CA GLY A 260 -44.08 25.13 28.94
C GLY A 260 -43.99 24.98 27.43
N GLY A 261 -44.16 23.75 26.95
CA GLY A 261 -44.29 23.45 25.53
C GLY A 261 -45.73 23.60 25.04
N GLY A 262 -45.91 23.67 23.72
CA GLY A 262 -47.15 23.27 23.05
C GLY A 262 -48.04 24.39 22.51
N THR A 263 -47.71 24.84 21.30
CA THR A 263 -48.60 25.10 20.15
C THR A 263 -49.91 25.90 20.33
N LEU A 264 -50.01 27.02 19.59
CA LEU A 264 -50.98 27.17 18.50
C LEU A 264 -50.49 28.27 17.53
N ALA A 265 -50.81 28.04 16.26
CA ALA A 265 -50.22 28.69 15.10
C ALA A 265 -50.89 30.03 14.77
N GLU A 266 -50.09 31.06 14.44
CA GLU A 266 -50.52 32.18 13.62
C GLU A 266 -49.35 32.69 12.75
N VAL A 267 -49.45 32.38 11.46
CA VAL A 267 -48.83 32.99 10.26
C VAL A 267 -47.37 33.48 10.35
N ALA A 268 -46.47 32.69 9.78
CA ALA A 268 -45.07 33.03 9.55
C ALA A 268 -44.91 34.12 8.47
N ALA A 269 -44.38 35.28 8.84
CA ALA A 269 -43.72 36.18 7.90
C ALA A 269 -42.35 35.59 7.50
N PRO A 270 -41.96 35.57 6.21
CA PRO A 270 -40.74 34.91 5.77
C PRO A 270 -39.51 35.59 6.37
N ALA A 271 -38.67 34.80 7.03
CA ALA A 271 -37.36 35.22 7.51
C ALA A 271 -36.49 35.77 6.36
N PRO A 272 -35.70 36.83 6.58
CA PRO A 272 -34.82 37.38 5.55
C PRO A 272 -33.81 36.31 5.10
N PRO A 273 -33.50 36.22 3.79
CA PRO A 273 -32.60 35.19 3.27
C PRO A 273 -31.20 35.33 3.87
N PRO A 274 -30.50 34.21 4.13
CA PRO A 274 -29.14 34.25 4.65
C PRO A 274 -28.22 34.98 3.68
N THR A 275 -27.56 36.04 4.14
CA THR A 275 -26.59 36.78 3.34
C THR A 275 -25.42 35.85 3.00
N THR A 276 -25.40 35.36 1.76
CA THR A 276 -24.31 34.56 1.22
C THR A 276 -23.37 35.46 0.43
N THR A 277 -22.06 35.24 0.57
CA THR A 277 -21.09 35.88 -0.33
C THR A 277 -21.27 35.38 -1.76
N ARG A 278 -20.77 36.11 -2.77
CA ARG A 278 -20.76 35.68 -4.19
C ARG A 278 -20.17 34.27 -4.43
N ARG A 279 -19.44 33.72 -3.45
CA ARG A 279 -18.85 32.37 -3.46
C ARG A 279 -19.59 31.35 -2.56
N GLY A 280 -20.83 31.65 -2.15
CA GLY A 280 -21.67 30.71 -1.40
C GLY A 280 -21.29 30.50 0.07
N ARG A 281 -20.40 31.31 0.66
CA ARG A 281 -20.12 31.22 2.10
C ARG A 281 -21.16 31.98 2.91
N ALA A 282 -21.66 31.33 3.96
CA ALA A 282 -22.56 31.93 4.95
C ALA A 282 -21.82 33.00 5.78
N VAL A 283 -22.36 34.22 5.81
CA VAL A 283 -21.83 35.32 6.62
C VAL A 283 -22.57 35.34 7.95
N ASN A 284 -21.89 34.95 9.02
CA ASN A 284 -22.42 35.10 10.38
C ASN A 284 -22.11 36.51 10.87
N THR A 285 -23.05 37.44 10.66
CA THR A 285 -22.95 38.78 11.25
C THR A 285 -23.11 38.70 12.77
N PRO A 286 -22.24 39.36 13.55
CA PRO A 286 -22.40 39.44 15.01
C PRO A 286 -23.75 40.05 15.36
N ALA A 287 -24.36 39.64 16.48
CA ALA A 287 -25.68 40.10 16.91
C ALA A 287 -25.78 41.63 17.11
N LYS A 288 -24.66 42.34 17.22
CA LYS A 288 -24.60 43.80 17.26
C LYS A 288 -24.99 44.46 15.92
N TYR A 289 -24.94 43.71 14.82
CA TYR A 289 -25.19 44.16 13.45
C TYR A 289 -26.32 43.37 12.77
N ARG A 290 -27.15 42.67 13.56
CA ARG A 290 -28.38 42.01 13.10
C ARG A 290 -29.59 42.86 13.46
#